data_AF-A0A0F8YNW1-F1
#
_entry.id   AF-A0A0F8YNW1-F1
#
_cell.length_a   1.000
_cell.length_b   1.000
_cell.length_c   1.000
_cell.angle_alpha   90.00
_cell.angle_beta   90.00
_cell.angle_gamma   90.00
#
_symmetry.space_group_name_H-M   'P 1'
#
loop_
_entity.id
_entity.type
_entity.pdbx_description
1 polymer ?
#
loop_
_entity_poly.entity_id
_entity_poly.type
_entity_poly.pdbx_seq_one_letter_code
_entity_poly.pdbx_strand_id
1 'polypeptide(L)'
;MVKSRTNFPREGEFLVCKVTEVERQYVYVDLIDYKGLPSEDSAKGMIHISEISSRWIKNIRSFVRIGQRLVLRVLRVDKEKGHIDLSLRRVNSAQKDIRMKEWKYA
;
A
#
# COMPACT_ATOMS: atom_id res chain seq x y z
N MET A 1 12.57 13.03 6.19
CA MET A 1 13.10 11.71 5.80
C MET A 1 13.42 10.86 7.04
N VAL A 2 12.45 10.11 7.56
CA VAL A 2 12.72 9.08 8.59
C VAL A 2 12.82 7.75 7.86
N LYS A 3 14.02 7.38 7.40
CA LYS A 3 14.27 5.99 6.99
C LYS A 3 14.36 5.17 8.27
N SER A 4 13.22 4.64 8.72
CA SER A 4 13.21 3.61 9.76
C SER A 4 14.17 2.51 9.37
N ARG A 5 15.05 2.11 10.29
CA ARG A 5 16.04 1.02 10.18
C ARG A 5 15.42 -0.38 9.98
N THR A 6 14.17 -0.47 9.53
CA THR A 6 13.38 -1.71 9.52
C THR A 6 12.95 -2.05 8.10
N ASN A 7 13.24 -3.27 7.68
CA ASN A 7 12.95 -3.76 6.33
C ASN A 7 11.45 -3.84 6.01
N PHE A 8 10.62 -4.11 7.02
CA PHE A 8 9.17 -4.30 6.89
C PHE A 8 8.39 -3.31 7.77
N PRO A 9 7.20 -2.87 7.33
CA PRO A 9 6.33 -1.98 8.11
C PRO A 9 5.67 -2.73 9.29
N ARG A 10 5.02 -1.97 10.18
CA ARG A 10 4.21 -2.56 11.27
C ARG A 10 2.75 -2.72 10.86
N GLU A 11 2.08 -3.72 11.43
CA GLU A 11 0.64 -3.89 11.25
C GLU A 11 -0.12 -2.68 11.81
N GLY A 12 -1.10 -2.18 11.07
CA GLY A 12 -1.86 -0.98 11.40
C GLY A 12 -1.22 0.35 10.96
N GLU A 13 0.01 0.33 10.43
CA GLU A 13 0.69 1.52 9.92
C GLU A 13 0.07 2.00 8.60
N PHE A 14 0.09 3.32 8.38
CA PHE A 14 -0.33 3.93 7.11
C PHE A 14 0.91 4.34 6.35
N LEU A 15 1.00 4.00 5.07
CA LEU A 15 2.12 4.34 4.22
C LEU A 15 1.68 4.57 2.78
N VAL A 16 2.52 5.25 2.00
CA VAL A 16 2.23 5.50 0.59
C VAL A 16 2.86 4.39 -0.23
N CYS A 17 2.03 3.74 -1.02
CA CYS A 17 2.45 2.74 -1.98
C CYS A 17 2.22 3.23 -3.40
N LYS A 18 3.03 2.73 -4.33
CA LYS A 18 2.86 2.94 -5.76
C LYS A 18 2.27 1.69 -6.39
N VAL A 19 1.17 1.83 -7.12
CA VAL A 19 0.59 0.71 -7.88
C VAL A 19 1.55 0.29 -8.99
N THR A 20 1.91 -0.98 -9.02
CA THR A 20 2.76 -1.57 -10.06
C THR A 20 1.93 -2.38 -11.04
N GLU A 21 1.05 -3.23 -10.53
CA GLU A 21 0.24 -4.14 -11.34
C GLU A 21 -1.19 -4.22 -10.82
N VAL A 22 -2.12 -4.42 -11.74
CA VAL A 22 -3.56 -4.49 -11.45
C VAL A 22 -4.14 -5.72 -12.14
N GLU A 23 -4.53 -6.69 -11.32
CA GLU A 23 -5.21 -7.92 -11.71
C GLU A 23 -6.73 -7.86 -11.47
N ARG A 24 -7.45 -8.95 -11.77
CA ARG A 24 -8.91 -9.01 -11.63
C ARG A 24 -9.37 -8.92 -10.17
N GLN A 25 -8.67 -9.59 -9.26
CA GLN A 25 -9.02 -9.65 -7.83
C GLN A 25 -7.99 -8.99 -6.90
N TYR A 26 -6.77 -8.78 -7.40
CA TYR A 26 -5.65 -8.26 -6.63
C TYR A 26 -5.03 -7.04 -7.30
N VAL A 27 -4.47 -6.16 -6.49
CA VAL A 27 -3.66 -5.02 -6.93
C VAL A 27 -2.32 -5.10 -6.22
N TYR A 28 -1.25 -5.13 -6.99
CA TYR A 28 0.11 -5.13 -6.46
C TYR A 28 0.64 -3.72 -6.40
N VAL A 29 1.34 -3.43 -5.30
CA VAL A 29 1.89 -2.11 -5.02
C VAL A 29 3.28 -2.24 -4.40
N ASP A 30 4.16 -1.30 -4.71
CA ASP A 30 5.46 -1.18 -4.06
C ASP A 30 5.40 -0.17 -2.92
N LEU A 31 5.98 -0.53 -1.78
CA LEU A 31 6.14 0.34 -0.63
C LEU A 31 7.40 1.19 -0.82
N ILE A 32 7.23 2.48 -1.10
CA ILE A 32 8.37 3.36 -1.43
C ILE A 32 9.27 3.62 -0.21
N ASP A 33 8.71 3.58 1.00
CA ASP A 33 9.44 3.80 2.26
C ASP A 33 10.20 2.56 2.77
N TYR A 34 9.93 1.36 2.23
CA TYR A 34 10.42 0.10 2.78
C TYR A 34 11.12 -0.76 1.72
N LYS A 35 12.22 -1.40 2.09
CA LYS A 35 13.00 -2.27 1.18
C LYS A 35 12.51 -3.72 1.09
N GLY A 36 11.84 -4.23 2.13
CA GLY A 36 11.36 -5.62 2.13
C GLY A 36 12.49 -6.63 2.28
N LEU A 37 12.50 -7.66 1.44
CA LEU A 37 13.50 -8.72 1.48
C LEU A 37 14.91 -8.18 1.13
N PRO A 38 15.98 -8.80 1.64
CA PRO A 38 17.35 -8.35 1.38
C PRO A 38 17.76 -8.40 -0.11
N SER A 39 17.02 -9.16 -0.92
CA SER A 39 17.23 -9.30 -2.36
C SER A 39 16.36 -8.36 -3.20
N GLU A 40 15.47 -7.57 -2.59
CA GLU A 40 14.56 -6.64 -3.28
C GLU A 40 14.86 -5.19 -2.94
N ASP A 41 14.64 -4.29 -3.90
CA ASP A 41 14.83 -2.84 -3.71
C ASP A 41 13.70 -2.19 -2.91
N SER A 42 12.49 -2.76 -2.99
CA SER A 42 11.29 -2.28 -2.33
C SER A 42 10.43 -3.44 -1.84
N ALA A 43 9.75 -3.25 -0.70
CA ALA A 43 8.79 -4.22 -0.20
C ALA A 43 7.56 -4.24 -1.11
N LYS A 44 7.04 -5.43 -1.37
CA LYS A 44 5.84 -5.63 -2.19
C LYS A 44 4.62 -5.81 -1.30
N GLY A 45 3.55 -5.14 -1.69
CA GLY A 45 2.24 -5.21 -1.07
C GLY A 45 1.19 -5.68 -2.06
N MET A 46 0.14 -6.31 -1.53
CA MET A 46 -1.04 -6.69 -2.28
C MET A 46 -2.30 -6.15 -1.62
N ILE A 47 -3.28 -5.80 -2.44
CA ILE A 47 -4.58 -5.33 -2.00
C ILE A 47 -5.62 -6.23 -2.65
N HIS A 48 -6.46 -6.87 -1.84
CA HIS A 48 -7.61 -7.59 -2.36
C HIS A 48 -8.70 -6.61 -2.79
N ILE A 49 -9.47 -6.93 -3.84
CA ILE A 49 -10.54 -6.06 -4.36
C ILE A 49 -11.56 -5.65 -3.29
N SER A 50 -11.86 -6.52 -2.33
CA SER A 50 -12.74 -6.22 -1.19
C SER A 50 -12.18 -5.17 -0.22
N GLU A 51 -10.86 -4.98 -0.21
CA GLU A 51 -10.17 -3.97 0.60
C GLU A 51 -9.95 -2.65 -0.16
N ILE A 52 -10.33 -2.57 -1.44
CA ILE A 52 -10.27 -1.32 -2.23
C ILE A 52 -11.48 -0.44 -1.93
N SER A 53 -12.68 -1.00 -1.90
CA SER A 53 -13.91 -0.26 -1.65
C SER A 53 -14.94 -1.11 -0.91
N SER A 54 -15.78 -0.44 -0.12
CA SER A 54 -16.95 -1.05 0.51
C SER A 54 -18.05 -1.41 -0.49
N ARG A 55 -18.01 -0.84 -1.70
CA ARG A 55 -19.05 -1.00 -2.72
C ARG A 55 -18.62 -2.01 -3.78
N TRP A 56 -19.59 -2.59 -4.47
CA TRP A 56 -19.33 -3.47 -5.61
C TRP A 56 -18.56 -2.74 -6.71
N ILE A 57 -17.37 -3.25 -7.04
CA ILE A 57 -16.49 -2.69 -8.08
C ILE A 57 -16.72 -3.50 -9.37
N LYS A 58 -17.31 -2.87 -10.39
CA LYS A 58 -17.41 -3.49 -11.72
C LYS A 58 -16.07 -3.52 -12.46
N ASN A 59 -15.23 -2.50 -12.26
CA ASN A 59 -13.94 -2.40 -12.93
C ASN A 59 -12.90 -1.75 -12.01
N ILE A 60 -11.94 -2.55 -11.56
CA ILE A 60 -10.86 -2.13 -10.66
C ILE A 60 -9.94 -1.07 -11.28
N ARG A 61 -9.75 -1.09 -12.61
CA ARG A 61 -8.91 -0.13 -13.34
C ARG A 61 -9.47 1.29 -13.33
N SER A 62 -10.75 1.47 -12.99
CA SER A 62 -11.33 2.79 -12.79
C SER A 62 -10.96 3.40 -11.43
N PHE A 63 -10.61 2.56 -10.44
CA PHE A 63 -10.27 2.98 -9.08
C PHE A 63 -8.77 3.12 -8.85
N VAL A 64 -7.99 2.23 -9.47
CA VAL A 64 -6.53 2.22 -9.36
C VAL A 64 -5.90 2.28 -10.75
N ARG A 65 -4.83 3.05 -10.87
CA ARG A 65 -4.01 3.14 -12.10
C ARG A 65 -2.59 2.72 -11.80
N ILE A 66 -1.96 2.05 -12.76
CA ILE A 66 -0.53 1.74 -12.69
C ILE A 66 0.27 3.05 -12.55
N GLY A 67 1.21 3.06 -11.62
CA GLY A 67 2.02 4.22 -11.24
C GLY A 67 1.35 5.18 -10.26
N GLN A 68 0.07 4.99 -9.93
CA GLN A 68 -0.63 5.84 -8.98
C GLN A 68 -0.10 5.63 -7.55
N ARG A 69 0.04 6.73 -6.81
CA ARG A 69 0.42 6.70 -5.39
C ARG A 69 -0.82 6.78 -4.51
N LEU A 70 -0.96 5.86 -3.56
CA LEU A 70 -2.10 5.75 -2.66
C LEU A 70 -1.62 5.54 -1.23
N VAL A 71 -2.30 6.16 -0.27
CA VAL A 71 -2.10 5.88 1.15
C VAL A 71 -2.89 4.62 1.49
N LEU A 72 -2.21 3.62 2.05
CA LEU A 72 -2.78 2.33 2.40
C LEU A 72 -2.43 2.00 3.85
N ARG A 73 -3.32 1.22 4.50
CA ARG A 73 -3.10 0.68 5.82
C ARG A 73 -2.57 -0.75 5.74
N VAL A 74 -1.54 -1.06 6.50
CA VAL A 74 -1.05 -2.43 6.69
C VAL A 74 -2.04 -3.24 7.50
N LEU A 75 -2.51 -4.34 6.93
CA LEU A 75 -3.32 -5.33 7.63
C LEU A 75 -2.44 -6.38 8.26
N ARG A 76 -1.57 -6.97 7.46
CA ARG A 76 -0.73 -8.11 7.84
C ARG A 76 0.60 -8.05 7.10
N VAL A 77 1.66 -8.53 7.75
CA VAL A 77 3.01 -8.60 7.19
C VAL A 77 3.53 -10.03 7.30
N ASP A 78 3.79 -10.65 6.16
CA ASP A 78 4.47 -11.94 6.08
C ASP A 78 5.95 -11.70 5.78
N LYS A 79 6.78 -11.84 6.80
CA LYS A 79 8.23 -11.59 6.72
C LYS A 79 9.00 -12.73 6.03
N GLU A 80 8.40 -13.92 5.97
CA GLU A 80 9.03 -15.09 5.36
C GLU A 80 8.91 -15.02 3.84
N LYS A 81 7.73 -14.63 3.35
CA LYS A 81 7.46 -14.48 1.91
C LYS A 81 7.68 -13.06 1.39
N GLY A 82 7.82 -12.08 2.29
CA GLY A 82 7.91 -10.66 1.93
C GLY A 82 6.60 -10.06 1.45
N HIS A 83 5.46 -10.72 1.71
CA HIS A 83 4.14 -10.29 1.27
C HIS A 83 3.46 -9.42 2.33
N ILE A 84 2.86 -8.31 1.90
CA ILE A 84 2.18 -7.38 2.80
C ILE A 84 0.75 -7.18 2.35
N ASP A 85 -0.21 -7.55 3.20
CA ASP A 85 -1.62 -7.28 2.94
C ASP A 85 -1.95 -5.84 3.31
N LEU A 86 -2.52 -5.12 2.35
CA LEU A 86 -2.83 -3.71 2.45
C LEU A 86 -4.32 -3.45 2.24
N SER A 87 -4.81 -2.37 2.82
CA SER A 87 -6.19 -1.92 2.67
C SER A 87 -6.29 -0.45 2.35
N LEU A 88 -7.09 -0.13 1.33
CA LEU A 88 -7.46 1.24 0.99
C LEU A 88 -8.73 1.67 1.72
N ARG A 89 -9.68 0.75 1.90
CA ARG A 89 -10.98 1.00 2.54
C ARG A 89 -10.85 1.38 4.01
N ARG A 90 -9.85 0.84 4.72
CA ARG A 90 -9.62 1.11 6.15
C ARG A 90 -8.83 2.40 6.42
N VAL A 91 -8.60 3.21 5.39
CA VAL A 91 -7.98 4.53 5.51
C VAL A 91 -9.08 5.57 5.59
N ASN A 92 -9.19 6.24 6.74
CA ASN A 92 -10.18 7.30 6.90
C ASN A 92 -9.74 8.57 6.14
N SER A 93 -10.69 9.38 5.67
CA SER A 93 -10.38 10.59 4.87
C SER A 93 -9.44 11.55 5.61
N ALA A 94 -9.63 11.73 6.92
CA ALA A 94 -8.73 12.55 7.75
C ALA A 94 -7.28 12.01 7.75
N GLN A 95 -7.10 10.69 7.83
CA GLN A 95 -5.77 10.06 7.84
C GLN A 95 -5.10 10.13 6.47
N LYS A 96 -5.90 9.99 5.39
CA LYS A 96 -5.43 10.13 4.02
C LYS A 96 -4.90 11.54 3.75
N ASP A 97 -5.65 12.56 4.13
CA ASP A 97 -5.27 13.96 3.93
C ASP A 97 -4.01 14.36 4.70
N ILE A 98 -3.87 13.91 5.96
CA ILE A 98 -2.68 14.18 6.78
C ILE A 98 -1.44 13.53 6.13
N ARG A 99 -1.48 12.21 5.90
CA ARG A 99 -0.32 11.47 5.38
C ARG A 99 0.07 11.90 3.97
N MET A 100 -0.90 12.27 3.13
CA MET A 100 -0.63 12.73 1.77
C MET A 100 -0.09 14.16 1.71
N LYS A 101 -0.47 15.03 2.65
CA LYS A 101 0.17 16.34 2.83
C LYS A 101 1.61 16.15 3.32
N GLU A 102 1.82 15.35 4.35
CA GLU A 102 3.16 15.06 4.86
C GLU A 102 4.09 14.52 3.77
N TRP A 103 3.63 13.59 2.92
CA TRP A 103 4.44 13.12 1.79
C TRP A 103 4.78 14.20 0.77
N LYS A 104 3.80 15.06 0.42
CA LYS A 104 4.00 16.09 -0.61
C LYS A 104 4.90 17.23 -0.15
N TYR A 105 4.94 17.49 1.16
CA TYR A 105 5.68 18.60 1.77
C TYR A 105 6.90 18.16 2.58
N ALA A 106 7.26 16.87 2.58
CA ALA A 106 8.48 16.31 3.17
C ALA A 106 9.55 15.99 2.12
#